data_AF-A0A954Y8F3-F1
#
_entry.id   AF-A0A954Y8F3-F1
#
_cell.length_a   1.000
_cell.length_b   1.000
_cell.length_c   1.000
_cell.angle_alpha   90.00
_cell.angle_beta   90.00
_cell.angle_gamma   90.00
#
_symmetry.space_group_name_H-M   'P 1'
#
loop_
_entity.id
_entity.type
_entity.pdbx_description
1 polymer ?
#
loop_
_entity_poly.entity_id
_entity_poly.type
_entity_poly.pdbx_seq_one_letter_code
_entity_poly.pdbx_strand_id
1 'polypeptide(L)'
;CFEHDGYARQKAIAWWRQRSPDPVPDTAERAVEIAQGGGIAPTLGITVRSVVGDDFDRITNYELGPMPEPIPADSYCGYDPDEIPF
;
A
#
# COMPACT_ATOMS: atom_id res chain seq x y z
N CYS A 1 -10.15 -6.07 6.18
CA CYS A 1 -8.81 -5.73 6.71
C CYS A 1 -7.89 -6.94 6.52
N PHE A 2 -6.57 -6.77 6.59
CA PHE A 2 -5.58 -7.82 6.36
C PHE A 2 -5.65 -8.98 7.36
N GLU A 3 -5.95 -8.66 8.62
CA GLU A 3 -6.04 -9.63 9.73
C GLU A 3 -7.35 -10.42 9.80
N HIS A 4 -8.34 -10.02 8.98
CA HIS A 4 -9.60 -10.73 8.93
C HIS A 4 -9.55 -11.80 7.85
N ASP A 5 -10.46 -12.77 7.92
CA ASP A 5 -10.70 -13.73 6.85
C ASP A 5 -11.88 -13.33 5.94
N GLY A 6 -12.06 -14.08 4.85
CA GLY A 6 -13.22 -13.97 3.96
C GLY A 6 -13.28 -12.65 3.19
N TYR A 7 -14.48 -12.06 3.08
CA TYR A 7 -14.75 -10.89 2.24
C TYR A 7 -13.85 -9.70 2.57
N ALA A 8 -13.66 -9.42 3.86
CA ALA A 8 -12.85 -8.31 4.32
C ALA A 8 -11.37 -8.47 3.94
N ARG A 9 -10.85 -9.71 3.92
CA ARG A 9 -9.50 -10.04 3.47
C ARG A 9 -9.36 -9.91 1.97
N GLN A 10 -10.30 -10.48 1.23
CA GLN A 10 -10.31 -10.47 -0.23
C GLN A 10 -10.32 -9.04 -0.79
N LYS A 11 -11.12 -8.16 -0.18
CA LYS A 11 -11.13 -6.73 -0.53
C LYS A 11 -9.79 -6.04 -0.24
N ALA A 12 -9.14 -6.37 0.87
CA ALA A 12 -7.82 -5.82 1.21
C ALA A 12 -6.73 -6.32 0.23
N ILE A 13 -6.71 -7.62 -0.09
CA ILE A 13 -5.81 -8.21 -1.10
C ILE A 13 -6.01 -7.55 -2.47
N ALA A 14 -7.26 -7.40 -2.91
CA ALA A 14 -7.57 -6.79 -4.19
C ALA A 14 -7.17 -5.30 -4.22
N TRP A 15 -7.34 -4.58 -3.11
CA TRP A 15 -6.91 -3.20 -2.98
C TRP A 15 -5.38 -3.08 -3.04
N TRP A 16 -4.67 -3.99 -2.36
CA TRP A 16 -3.20 -4.02 -2.26
C TRP A 16 -2.55 -4.26 -3.62
N ARG A 17 -2.97 -5.30 -4.34
CA ARG A 17 -2.39 -5.69 -5.63
C ARG A 17 -2.50 -4.63 -6.73
N GLN A 18 -3.43 -3.69 -6.59
CA GLN A 18 -3.55 -2.57 -7.53
C GLN A 18 -2.56 -1.44 -7.25
N ARG A 19 -1.96 -1.42 -6.06
CA ARG A 19 -1.18 -0.28 -5.54
C ARG A 19 0.26 -0.66 -5.23
N SER A 20 0.53 -1.90 -4.87
CA SER A 20 1.86 -2.33 -4.45
C SER A 20 2.35 -3.53 -5.27
N PRO A 21 3.64 -3.55 -5.64
CA PRO A 21 4.30 -4.75 -6.16
C PRO A 21 4.66 -5.74 -5.03
N ASP A 22 4.65 -5.28 -3.78
CA ASP A 22 5.05 -6.10 -2.64
C ASP A 22 4.04 -7.20 -2.33
N PRO A 23 4.49 -8.32 -1.71
CA PRO A 23 3.59 -9.35 -1.22
C PRO A 23 2.54 -8.75 -0.27
N VAL A 24 1.33 -9.34 -0.30
CA VAL A 24 0.24 -8.85 0.54
C VAL A 24 0.62 -9.06 2.01
N PRO A 25 0.58 -8.01 2.85
CA PRO A 25 0.89 -8.11 4.26
C PRO A 25 -0.21 -8.85 5.03
N ASP A 26 0.18 -9.49 6.13
CA ASP A 26 -0.75 -10.19 7.01
C ASP A 26 -1.44 -9.25 8.02
N THR A 27 -0.82 -8.11 8.34
CA THR A 27 -1.34 -7.14 9.31
C THR A 27 -1.55 -5.75 8.70
N ALA A 28 -2.50 -5.00 9.26
CA ALA A 28 -2.72 -3.62 8.87
C ALA A 28 -1.52 -2.73 9.22
N GLU A 29 -0.88 -2.99 10.37
CA GLU A 29 0.33 -2.29 10.79
C GLU A 29 1.45 -2.42 9.75
N ARG A 30 1.75 -3.66 9.30
CA ARG A 30 2.77 -3.88 8.28
C ARG A 30 2.43 -3.22 6.95
N ALA A 31 1.15 -3.21 6.58
CA ALA A 31 0.67 -2.49 5.40
C ALA A 31 0.95 -0.98 5.48
N VAL A 32 0.77 -0.38 6.66
CA VAL A 32 1.04 1.04 6.91
C VAL A 32 2.53 1.35 6.85
N GLU A 33 3.38 0.51 7.44
CA GLU A 33 4.84 0.69 7.37
C GLU A 33 5.33 0.73 5.92
N ILE A 34 4.89 -0.23 5.10
CA ILE A 34 5.24 -0.28 3.68
C ILE A 34 4.72 0.96 2.94
N ALA A 35 3.47 1.37 3.23
CA ALA A 35 2.90 2.56 2.62
C ALA A 35 3.67 3.84 2.96
N GLN A 36 4.08 4.00 4.23
CA GLN A 36 4.91 5.12 4.67
C GLN A 36 6.31 5.10 4.04
N GLY A 37 6.84 3.90 3.76
CA GLY A 37 8.09 3.72 3.01
C GLY A 37 7.99 3.93 1.50
N GLY A 38 6.81 4.30 0.96
CA GLY A 38 6.61 4.51 -0.47
C GLY A 38 6.33 3.23 -1.27
N GLY A 39 6.05 2.11 -0.60
CA GLY A 39 5.74 0.82 -1.24
C GLY A 39 4.34 0.72 -1.84
N ILE A 40 3.57 1.80 -1.89
CA ILE A 40 2.26 1.86 -2.55
C ILE A 40 2.17 3.03 -3.53
N ALA A 41 1.40 2.85 -4.60
CA ALA A 41 1.10 3.89 -5.58
C ALA A 41 0.39 5.08 -4.89
N PRO A 42 0.81 6.32 -5.17
CA PRO A 42 0.16 7.50 -4.61
C PRO A 42 -1.28 7.61 -5.13
N THR A 43 -2.21 8.02 -4.27
CA THR A 43 -3.59 8.30 -4.69
C THR A 43 -3.67 9.75 -5.13
N LEU A 44 -3.93 9.99 -6.42
CA LEU A 44 -3.96 11.31 -7.02
C LEU A 44 -5.31 12.01 -6.85
N GLY A 45 -6.39 11.21 -6.77
CA GLY A 45 -7.74 11.72 -6.59
C GLY A 45 -8.70 10.66 -6.07
N ILE A 46 -9.75 11.10 -5.38
CA ILE A 46 -10.88 10.26 -4.97
C ILE A 46 -12.18 10.93 -5.38
N THR A 47 -13.13 10.14 -5.88
CA THR A 47 -14.49 10.60 -6.14
C THR A 47 -15.37 10.17 -4.98
N VAL A 48 -16.01 11.14 -4.34
CA VAL A 48 -16.90 10.93 -3.21
C VAL A 48 -18.32 11.26 -3.62
N ARG A 49 -19.27 10.41 -3.22
CA ARG A 49 -20.70 10.63 -3.37
C ARG A 49 -21.31 10.88 -2.01
N SER A 50 -21.91 12.06 -1.87
CA SER A 50 -22.76 12.44 -0.74
C SER A 50 -24.23 12.34 -1.16
N VAL A 51 -25.07 11.75 -0.30
CA VAL A 51 -26.53 11.65 -0.52
C VAL A 51 -27.21 12.34 0.65
N VAL A 52 -28.17 13.22 0.36
CA VAL A 52 -28.93 13.92 1.40
C VAL A 52 -29.68 12.88 2.24
N GLY A 53 -29.40 12.86 3.54
CA GLY A 53 -29.98 11.92 4.51
C GLY A 53 -29.10 10.71 4.85
N ASP A 54 -27.98 10.48 4.14
CA ASP A 54 -26.96 9.52 4.59
C ASP A 54 -26.08 10.20 5.66
N ASP A 55 -25.73 9.43 6.69
CA ASP A 55 -24.82 9.91 7.76
C ASP A 55 -23.37 10.03 7.28
N PHE A 56 -23.01 9.36 6.18
CA PHE A 56 -21.63 9.23 5.71
C PHE A 56 -21.49 9.29 4.20
N ASP A 57 -20.41 9.93 3.78
CA ASP A 57 -19.95 9.96 2.40
C ASP A 57 -19.39 8.61 1.95
N ARG A 58 -19.55 8.30 0.66
CA ARG A 58 -19.05 7.05 0.06
C ARG A 58 -18.06 7.34 -1.04
N ILE A 59 -16.86 6.74 -0.94
CA ILE A 59 -15.88 6.75 -2.03
C ILE A 59 -16.39 5.82 -3.14
N THR A 60 -16.64 6.36 -4.33
CA THR A 60 -17.15 5.62 -5.49
C THR A 60 -16.09 5.32 -6.54
N ASN A 61 -15.07 6.17 -6.64
CA ASN A 61 -13.97 6.00 -7.57
C ASN A 61 -12.66 6.57 -7.01
N TYR A 62 -11.54 6.20 -7.62
CA TYR A 62 -10.21 6.71 -7.27
C TYR A 62 -9.29 6.73 -8.50
N GLU A 63 -8.33 7.64 -8.48
CA GLU A 63 -7.27 7.74 -9.47
C GLU A 63 -5.93 7.46 -8.79
N LEU A 64 -5.21 6.46 -9.31
CA LEU A 64 -3.90 6.06 -8.81
C LEU A 64 -2.81 6.61 -9.71
N GLY A 65 -1.71 7.03 -9.08
CA GLY A 65 -0.46 7.29 -9.78
C GLY A 65 0.25 6.01 -10.19
N PRO A 66 1.48 6.13 -10.72
CA PRO A 66 2.26 4.96 -11.10
C PRO A 66 2.55 4.06 -9.89
N MET A 67 2.62 2.75 -10.15
CA MET A 67 3.08 1.79 -9.15
C MET A 67 4.56 2.08 -8.82
N PRO A 68 4.98 2.02 -7.54
CA PRO A 68 6.37 2.23 -7.18
C PRO A 68 7.27 1.17 -7.83
N GLU A 69 8.51 1.55 -8.11
CA GLU A 69 9.49 0.61 -8.64
C GLU A 69 9.84 -0.43 -7.56
N PRO A 70 9.79 -1.74 -7.88
CA PRO A 70 10.19 -2.77 -6.95
C PRO A 70 11.70 -2.66 -6.70
N ILE A 71 12.08 -2.64 -5.43
CA ILE A 71 13.49 -2.72 -5.04
C ILE A 71 13.91 -4.20 -5.18
N PRO A 72 14.84 -4.55 -6.08
CA PRO A 72 15.24 -5.92 -6.25
C PRO A 72 16.07 -6.39 -5.05
N ALA A 73 15.94 -7.65 -4.66
CA ALA A 73 16.54 -8.19 -3.44
C ALA A 73 18.09 -8.17 -3.43
N ASP A 74 18.71 -7.95 -4.59
CA ASP A 74 20.16 -7.85 -4.77
C ASP A 74 20.69 -6.41 -4.65
N SER A 75 19.85 -5.39 -4.52
CA SER A 75 20.26 -3.99 -4.45
C SER A 75 20.79 -3.56 -3.07
N TYR A 76 21.50 -4.45 -2.37
CA TYR A 76 22.37 -4.02 -1.29
C TYR A 76 23.45 -3.12 -1.91
N CYS A 77 23.23 -1.81 -1.80
CA CYS A 77 24.26 -0.79 -1.97
C CYS A 77 25.53 -1.26 -1.27
N GLY A 78 26.64 -1.29 -2.01
CA GLY A 78 27.90 -1.92 -1.62
C GLY A 78 28.25 -1.70 -0.16
N TYR A 79 27.97 -2.70 0.67
CA TYR A 79 28.58 -2.84 1.98
C TYR A 79 30.07 -3.04 1.73
N ASP A 80 30.84 -1.96 1.82
CA ASP A 80 32.28 -2.06 1.94
C ASP A 80 32.60 -2.30 3.43
N PRO A 81 32.96 -3.54 3.84
CA PRO A 81 33.33 -3.82 5.21
C PRO A 81 34.50 -2.97 5.70
N ASP A 82 35.29 -2.37 4.79
CA ASP A 82 36.46 -1.56 5.13
C ASP A 82 36.12 -0.10 5.48
N GLU A 83 34.87 0.37 5.25
CA GLU A 83 34.43 1.74 5.56
C GLU A 83 33.77 1.90 6.95
N ILE A 84 33.56 0.83 7.72
CA ILE A 84 33.00 0.92 9.08
C ILE A 84 34.13 1.12 10.10
N PRO A 85 34.29 2.33 10.70
CA PRO A 85 35.33 2.54 11.71
C PRO A 85 34.96 1.80 12.99
N PHE A 86 35.94 1.12 13.59
CA PHE A 86 35.85 0.44 14.89
C PHE A 86 35.54 1.39 16.05
#